data_AF-A0A497A2W7-F1
#
_entry.id   AF-A0A497A2W7-F1
#
_cell.length_a   1.000
_cell.length_b   1.000
_cell.length_c   1.000
_cell.angle_alpha   90.00
_cell.angle_beta   90.00
_cell.angle_gamma   90.00
#
_symmetry.space_group_name_H-M   'P 1'
#
loop_
_entity.id
_entity.type
_entity.pdbx_description
1 polymer ?
#
loop_
_entity_poly.entity_id
_entity_poly.type
_entity_poly.pdbx_seq_one_letter_code
_entity_poly.pdbx_strand_id
1 'polypeptide(L)' 'MRQLRKETHWRLLGNGYCTRPDGVSCEYESICESCSCFVTTREFLPTLYSQKQDADEKGHTERAQIFNQLIQKVESSQ' A
#
# COMPACT_ATOMS: atom_id res chain seq x y z
N MET A 1 -14.25 -21.07 25.40
CA MET A 1 -12.94 -20.91 24.73
C MET A 1 -12.97 -19.60 23.94
N ARG A 2 -12.39 -18.55 24.50
CA ARG A 2 -12.43 -17.18 23.95
C ARG A 2 -11.41 -17.12 22.80
N GLN A 3 -11.87 -17.06 21.56
CA GLN A 3 -11.00 -16.95 20.39
C GLN A 3 -10.18 -15.66 20.50
N LEU A 4 -8.89 -15.80 20.81
CA LEU A 4 -7.86 -14.80 20.53
C LEU A 4 -7.62 -14.79 19.02
N ARG A 5 -8.58 -14.29 18.25
CA ARG A 5 -8.37 -13.98 16.83
C ARG A 5 -8.36 -12.47 16.71
N LYS A 6 -7.16 -11.89 16.60
CA LYS A 6 -6.86 -10.55 16.05
C LYS A 6 -5.40 -10.23 16.37
N GLU A 7 -4.48 -11.04 15.88
CA GLU A 7 -3.17 -10.47 15.58
C GLU A 7 -3.37 -9.76 14.24
N THR A 8 -3.49 -8.43 14.27
CA THR A 8 -3.45 -7.63 13.05
C THR A 8 -2.00 -7.70 12.56
N HIS A 9 -1.68 -8.67 11.71
CA HIS A 9 -0.34 -8.82 11.16
C HIS A 9 -0.10 -7.74 10.10
N TRP A 10 0.91 -6.92 10.33
CA TRP A 10 1.39 -5.93 9.35
C TRP A 10 2.49 -6.61 8.53
N ARG A 11 2.15 -7.08 7.33
CA ARG A 11 3.14 -7.68 6.42
C ARG A 11 3.81 -6.56 5.64
N LEU A 12 5.14 -6.49 5.70
CA LEU A 12 5.92 -5.50 4.95
C LEU A 12 5.81 -5.73 3.44
N LEU A 13 5.58 -4.67 2.70
CA LEU A 13 5.55 -4.61 1.23
C LEU A 13 6.54 -3.54 0.73
N GLY A 14 6.73 -3.45 -0.58
CA GLY A 14 7.62 -2.44 -1.17
C GLY A 14 7.19 -0.99 -0.92
N ASN A 15 5.88 -0.73 -0.86
CA ASN A 15 5.32 0.63 -0.75
C ASN A 15 4.52 0.87 0.54
N GLY A 16 4.52 -0.08 1.48
CA GLY A 16 3.73 0.01 2.70
C GLY A 16 3.57 -1.32 3.41
N TYR A 17 2.40 -1.54 3.99
CA TYR A 17 2.02 -2.71 4.75
C TYR A 17 0.70 -3.30 4.28
N CYS A 18 0.58 -4.61 4.35
CA CYS A 18 -0.68 -5.32 4.23
C CYS A 18 -1.21 -5.65 5.62
N THR A 19 -2.43 -5.21 5.92
CA THR A 19 -3.13 -5.50 7.19
C THR A 19 -4.11 -6.66 7.05
N ARG A 20 -3.95 -7.51 6.03
CA ARG A 20 -4.87 -8.63 5.81
C ARG A 20 -4.76 -9.65 6.94
N PRO A 21 -5.89 -10.13 7.49
CA PRO A 21 -5.87 -11.18 8.51
C PRO A 21 -5.28 -12.50 8.01
N ASP A 22 -4.63 -13.24 8.90
CA ASP A 22 -4.15 -14.60 8.62
C ASP A 22 -5.29 -15.56 8.31
N GLY A 23 -5.03 -16.45 7.35
CA GLY A 23 -6.01 -17.42 6.84
C GLY A 23 -6.93 -16.88 5.73
N VAL A 24 -6.82 -15.61 5.35
CA VAL A 24 -7.50 -15.05 4.16
C VAL A 24 -6.53 -15.00 2.99
N SER A 25 -6.86 -15.70 1.89
CA SER A 25 -6.06 -15.72 0.66
C SER A 25 -6.00 -14.34 -0.02
N CYS A 26 -4.95 -14.13 -0.83
CA CYS A 26 -4.81 -12.94 -1.67
C CYS A 26 -5.37 -13.20 -3.06
N GLU A 27 -6.35 -12.41 -3.49
CA GLU A 27 -6.81 -12.41 -4.89
C GLU A 27 -5.94 -11.52 -5.78
N TYR A 28 -5.23 -10.55 -5.20
CA TYR A 28 -4.44 -9.52 -5.88
C TYR A 28 -2.97 -9.64 -5.48
N GLU A 29 -2.30 -10.75 -5.83
CA GLU A 29 -0.89 -10.98 -5.45
C GLU A 29 0.07 -9.90 -5.96
N SER A 30 -0.31 -9.10 -6.97
CA SER A 30 0.62 -8.21 -7.68
C SER A 30 0.30 -6.71 -7.60
N ILE A 31 -0.84 -6.29 -7.05
CA ILE A 31 -1.28 -4.87 -7.05
C ILE A 31 -1.80 -4.50 -5.66
N CYS A 32 -0.88 -4.42 -4.69
CA CYS A 32 -1.25 -4.13 -3.31
C CYS A 32 -1.73 -2.69 -3.14
N GLU A 33 -1.21 -1.74 -3.92
CA GLU A 33 -1.46 -0.30 -3.82
C GLU A 33 -2.91 0.10 -4.07
N SER A 34 -3.68 -0.77 -4.72
CA SER A 34 -5.12 -0.61 -4.97
C SER A 34 -5.99 -1.48 -4.04
N CYS A 35 -5.38 -2.27 -3.14
CA CYS A 35 -6.10 -3.15 -2.24
C CYS A 35 -6.62 -2.40 -1.01
N SER A 36 -7.83 -2.75 -0.54
CA SER A 36 -8.42 -2.18 0.68
C SER A 36 -7.64 -2.50 1.96
N CYS A 37 -6.86 -3.58 1.97
CA CYS A 37 -6.01 -3.98 3.10
C CYS A 37 -4.63 -3.29 3.09
N PHE A 38 -4.37 -2.42 2.10
CA PHE A 38 -3.10 -1.73 1.99
C PHE A 38 -3.09 -0.44 2.80
N VAL A 39 -2.02 -0.27 3.58
CA VAL A 39 -1.75 0.92 4.37
C VAL A 39 -0.32 1.35 4.06
N THR A 40 -0.13 2.64 3.79
CA THR A 40 1.19 3.23 3.65
C THR A 40 1.38 4.34 4.69
N THR A 41 2.63 4.58 5.06
CA THR A 41 3.03 5.49 6.14
C THR A 41 4.11 6.45 5.61
N ARG A 42 4.43 7.48 6.39
CA ARG A 42 5.38 8.53 5.98
C ARG A 42 6.77 8.00 5.62
N GLU A 43 7.19 6.87 6.20
CA GLU A 43 8.48 6.25 5.91
C GLU A 43 8.60 5.78 4.45
N PHE A 44 7.47 5.50 3.77
CA PHE A 44 7.45 5.07 2.37
C PHE A 44 7.33 6.24 1.39
N LEU A 45 7.16 7.49 1.85
CA LEU A 45 7.04 8.64 0.95
C LEU A 45 8.19 8.74 -0.08
N PRO A 46 9.48 8.58 0.29
CA PRO A 46 10.56 8.64 -0.69
C PRO A 46 10.41 7.58 -1.80
N THR A 47 10.01 6.36 -1.43
CA THR A 47 9.75 5.27 -2.37
C THR A 47 8.55 5.57 -3.26
N LEU A 48 7.45 6.08 -2.70
CA LEU A 48 6.25 6.45 -3.45
C LEU A 48 6.53 7.57 -4.47
N TYR A 49 7.31 8.58 -4.08
CA TYR A 49 7.74 9.65 -4.99
C TYR A 49 8.60 9.10 -6.14
N SER A 50 9.56 8.24 -5.84
CA SER A 50 10.41 7.59 -6.85
C SER A 50 9.59 6.73 -7.82
N GLN A 51 8.66 5.93 -7.30
CA GLN A 51 7.79 5.07 -8.11
C GLN A 51 6.80 5.86 -8.98
N LYS A 52 6.30 6.99 -8.46
CA LYS A 52 5.50 7.94 -9.24
C LYS A 52 6.32 8.53 -10.38
N GLN A 53 7.53 9.00 -10.10
CA GLN A 53 8.41 9.56 -11.13
C GLN A 53 8.77 8.52 -12.21
N ASP A 54 9.12 7.30 -11.83
CA ASP A 54 9.37 6.21 -12.79
C ASP A 54 8.15 5.92 -13.67
N ALA A 55 6.94 5.97 -13.09
CA ALA A 55 5.70 5.82 -13.84
C ALA A 55 5.45 6.99 -14.81
N ASP A 56 5.72 8.23 -14.38
CA ASP A 56 5.63 9.42 -15.23
C ASP A 56 6.62 9.34 -16.40
N GLU A 57 7.89 8.97 -16.14
CA GLU A 57 8.94 8.83 -17.16
C GLU A 57 8.61 7.74 -18.19
N LYS A 58 7.91 6.68 -17.78
CA LYS A 58 7.46 5.59 -18.66
C LYS A 58 6.09 5.85 -19.31
N GLY A 59 5.44 6.98 -19.00
CA GLY A 59 4.09 7.28 -19.49
C GLY A 59 2.97 6.41 -18.91
N HIS A 60 3.23 5.71 -17.80
CA HIS A 60 2.26 4.86 -17.10
C HIS A 60 1.30 5.72 -16.26
N THR A 61 0.40 6.42 -16.92
CA THR A 61 -0.47 7.45 -16.32
C THR A 61 -1.31 6.91 -15.17
N GLU A 62 -1.94 5.74 -15.32
CA GLU A 62 -2.76 5.13 -14.27
C GLU A 62 -1.94 4.77 -13.02
N ARG A 63 -0.74 4.22 -13.22
CA ARG A 63 0.19 3.89 -12.13
C ARG A 63 0.66 5.14 -11.39
N ALA A 64 1.00 6.20 -12.12
CA ALA A 64 1.37 7.48 -11.53
C ALA A 64 0.22 8.08 -10.68
N GLN A 65 -1.03 7.95 -11.15
CA GLN A 65 -2.21 8.39 -10.41
C GLN A 65 -2.40 7.63 -9.10
N ILE A 66 -2.19 6.30 -9.09
CA ILE A 66 -2.26 5.50 -7.86
C ILE A 66 -1.24 6.01 -6.84
N PHE A 67 0.03 6.19 -7.22
CA PHE A 67 1.05 6.68 -6.28
C PHE A 67 0.75 8.11 -5.81
N ASN A 68 0.25 8.98 -6.69
CA ASN A 68 -0.14 10.33 -6.31
C ASN A 68 -1.25 10.34 -5.24
N GLN A 69 -2.26 9.48 -5.38
CA GLN A 69 -3.32 9.35 -4.37
C GLN A 69 -2.78 8.85 -3.02
N LEU A 70 -1.85 7.88 -3.05
CA LEU A 70 -1.21 7.37 -1.84
C LEU A 70 -0.40 8.46 -1.12
N ILE A 71 0.40 9.23 -1.85
CA ILE A 71 1.17 10.37 -1.33
C ILE A 71 0.23 11.37 -0.66
N GLN A 72 -0.82 11.82 -1.38
CA GLN A 72 -1.81 12.77 -0.85
C GLN A 72 -2.49 12.26 0.43
N LYS A 73 -2.83 10.98 0.49
CA LYS A 73 -3.44 10.36 1.69
C LYS A 73 -2.49 10.41 2.90
N VAL A 74 -1.22 10.10 2.69
CA VAL A 74 -0.21 10.14 3.76
C VAL A 74 0.06 11.56 4.23
N GLU A 75 0.13 12.52 3.31
CA GLU A 75 0.38 13.93 3.61
C GLU A 75 -0.82 14.65 4.22
N SER A 76 -2.05 14.24 3.89
CA SER A 76 -3.28 14.81 4.48
C SER A 76 -3.62 14.24 5.85
N SER A 77 -3.08 13.08 6.22
CA SER A 77 -3.26 12.47 7.53
C SER A 77 -2.35 13.10 8.60
N GLN A 78 -2.16 14.43 8.57
CA GLN A 78 -1.41 15.21 9.58
C GLN A 78 -2.28 15.58 10.78
#